data_AF-A0A6V7IE83-F1
#
_entry.id   AF-A0A6V7IE83-F1
#
_cell.length_a   1.000
_cell.length_b   1.000
_cell.length_c   1.000
_cell.angle_alpha   90.00
_cell.angle_beta   90.00
_cell.angle_gamma   90.00
#
_symmetry.space_group_name_H-M   'P 1'
#
loop_
_entity.id
_entity.type
_entity.pdbx_description
1 polymer ?
#
loop_
_entity_poly.entity_id
_entity_poly.type
_entity_poly.pdbx_seq_one_letter_code
_entity_poly.pdbx_strand_id
1 'polypeptide(L)'
;AAYHYDRTGVRVMALCPGLTETALTVDSPNRLLSRVMKADFVKNLEQLPIQTPFVVAQGLMSILKLGDSGSIWAVENGKAPFEIDTPHYTTMKRQYKNNFVVKQTVESVRGRPLRAICDSLPLASCA
;
A
#
# COMPACT_ATOMS: atom_id res chain seq x y z
N ALA A 1 -10.01 -7.05 -5.37
CA ALA A 1 -10.08 -5.89 -6.29
C ALA A 1 -11.21 -6.00 -7.32
N ALA A 2 -11.45 -7.19 -7.91
CA ALA A 2 -12.49 -7.42 -8.93
C ALA A 2 -13.87 -6.83 -8.59
N TYR A 3 -14.41 -7.10 -7.38
CA TYR A 3 -15.73 -6.61 -6.97
C TYR A 3 -15.98 -5.10 -7.21
N HIS A 4 -15.01 -4.24 -6.88
CA HIS A 4 -15.17 -2.80 -7.05
C HIS A 4 -15.08 -2.37 -8.50
N TYR A 5 -14.20 -3.03 -9.28
CA TYR A 5 -14.05 -2.77 -10.70
C TYR A 5 -15.33 -3.15 -11.46
N ASP A 6 -15.85 -4.36 -11.24
CA ASP A 6 -17.03 -4.88 -11.96
C ASP A 6 -18.26 -3.99 -11.76
N ARG A 7 -18.38 -3.37 -10.58
CA ARG A 7 -19.50 -2.49 -10.24
C ARG A 7 -19.36 -1.06 -10.75
N THR A 8 -18.14 -0.55 -10.90
CA THR A 8 -17.89 0.89 -11.17
C THR A 8 -17.23 1.17 -12.51
N GLY A 9 -16.59 0.17 -13.13
CA GLY A 9 -15.69 0.35 -14.27
C GLY A 9 -14.39 1.10 -13.93
N VAL A 10 -14.13 1.42 -12.65
CA VAL A 10 -12.95 2.19 -12.23
C VAL A 10 -11.83 1.24 -11.79
N ARG A 11 -10.70 1.29 -12.50
CA ARG A 11 -9.47 0.60 -12.08
C ARG A 11 -8.71 1.46 -11.08
N VAL A 12 -8.23 0.83 -10.00
CA VAL A 12 -7.33 1.45 -9.02
C VAL A 12 -6.01 0.69 -9.06
N MET A 13 -4.89 1.37 -9.20
CA MET A 13 -3.56 0.77 -9.25
C MET A 13 -2.59 1.61 -8.44
N ALA A 14 -1.52 1.00 -7.92
CA ALA A 14 -0.45 1.71 -7.22
C ALA A 14 0.83 1.68 -8.05
N LEU A 15 1.49 2.84 -8.16
CA LEU A 15 2.85 2.96 -8.69
C LEU A 15 3.76 3.45 -7.56
N CYS A 16 4.85 2.73 -7.34
CA CYS A 16 5.88 2.99 -6.34
C CYS A 16 7.21 3.27 -7.04
N PRO A 17 7.51 4.54 -7.39
CA PRO A 17 8.80 4.89 -7.99
C PRO A 17 9.95 4.75 -6.98
N GLY A 18 11.10 4.30 -7.45
CA GLY A 18 12.38 4.43 -6.74
C GLY A 18 12.86 5.88 -6.67
N LEU A 19 14.10 6.08 -6.18
CA LEU A 19 14.70 7.42 -6.04
C LEU A 19 14.73 8.14 -7.39
N THR A 20 13.92 9.19 -7.52
CA THR A 20 13.71 9.89 -8.79
C THR A 20 14.13 11.35 -8.66
N GLU A 21 14.84 11.88 -9.66
CA GLU A 21 15.28 13.27 -9.72
C GLU A 21 14.09 14.21 -9.91
N THR A 22 13.54 14.71 -8.82
CA THR A 22 12.41 15.64 -8.77
C THR A 22 12.69 16.75 -7.76
N ALA A 23 11.92 17.84 -7.81
CA ALA A 23 12.00 18.87 -6.77
C ALA A 23 11.77 18.31 -5.36
N LEU A 24 10.91 17.28 -5.20
CA LEU A 24 10.70 16.61 -3.92
C LEU A 24 11.99 16.01 -3.37
N THR A 25 12.79 15.38 -4.23
CA THR A 25 14.06 14.76 -3.83
C THR A 25 15.16 15.79 -3.64
N VAL A 26 15.31 16.73 -4.58
CA VAL A 26 16.38 17.74 -4.60
C VAL A 26 16.26 18.73 -3.44
N ASP A 27 15.04 19.15 -3.09
CA ASP A 27 14.81 20.14 -2.03
C ASP A 27 14.66 19.50 -0.64
N SER A 28 14.39 18.20 -0.55
CA SER A 28 14.18 17.49 0.73
C SER A 28 15.31 17.67 1.75
N PRO A 29 16.61 17.66 1.40
CA PRO A 29 17.67 17.83 2.39
C PRO A 29 17.62 19.20 3.09
N ASN A 30 17.06 20.21 2.43
CA ASN A 30 16.94 21.57 2.99
C ASN A 30 15.76 21.72 3.95
N ARG A 31 14.87 20.71 4.03
CA ARG A 31 13.70 20.68 4.93
C ARG A 31 13.95 19.92 6.23
N LEU A 32 15.17 19.43 6.44
CA LEU A 32 15.53 18.64 7.62
C LEU A 32 15.83 19.53 8.84
N LEU A 33 15.48 19.02 10.02
CA LEU A 33 15.50 19.77 11.28
C LEU A 33 16.91 20.07 11.81
N SER A 34 17.96 19.44 11.27
CA SER A 34 19.33 19.67 11.69
C SER A 34 20.33 19.49 10.54
N ARG A 35 21.50 20.14 10.68
CA ARG A 35 22.60 20.01 9.72
C ARG A 35 23.17 18.59 9.68
N VAL A 36 23.18 17.88 10.81
CA VAL A 36 23.65 16.49 10.89
C VAL A 36 22.72 15.58 10.09
N MET A 37 21.41 15.68 10.31
CA MET A 37 20.41 14.92 9.52
C MET A 37 20.54 15.22 8.03
N LYS A 38 20.76 16.49 7.67
CA LYS A 38 20.99 16.87 6.27
C LYS A 38 22.20 16.18 5.67
N ALA A 39 23.35 16.21 6.37
CA ALA A 39 24.57 15.57 5.90
C ALA A 39 24.39 14.05 5.75
N ASP A 40 23.76 13.39 6.74
CA ASP A 40 23.48 11.96 6.69
C ASP A 40 22.53 11.60 5.55
N PHE A 41 21.48 12.40 5.34
CA PHE A 41 20.53 12.18 4.27
C PHE A 41 21.17 12.30 2.88
N VAL A 42 21.96 13.35 2.63
CA VAL A 42 22.68 13.52 1.36
C VAL A 42 23.64 12.35 1.11
N LYS A 43 24.43 11.97 2.12
CA LYS A 43 25.35 10.83 2.03
C LYS A 43 24.64 9.51 1.70
N ASN A 44 23.45 9.29 2.25
CA ASN A 44 22.65 8.09 1.96
C ASN A 44 22.05 8.13 0.55
N LEU A 45 21.58 9.31 0.09
CA LEU A 45 21.03 9.45 -1.27
C LEU A 45 22.09 9.18 -2.35
N GLU A 46 23.33 9.61 -2.14
CA GLU A 46 24.44 9.38 -3.09
C GLU A 46 24.75 7.90 -3.32
N GLN A 47 24.35 7.01 -2.40
CA GLN A 47 24.57 5.56 -2.51
C GLN A 47 23.46 4.85 -3.27
N LEU A 48 22.34 5.53 -3.53
CA LEU A 48 21.18 4.95 -4.19
C LEU A 48 21.18 5.32 -5.68
N PRO A 49 20.86 4.37 -6.57
CA PRO A 49 20.67 4.68 -7.99
C PRO A 49 19.51 5.66 -8.17
N ILE A 50 19.78 6.76 -8.85
CA ILE A 50 18.78 7.77 -9.21
C ILE A 50 18.26 7.52 -10.63
N GLN A 51 16.96 7.76 -10.84
CA GLN A 51 16.33 7.70 -12.15
C GLN A 51 15.66 9.02 -12.52
N THR A 52 15.42 9.22 -13.81
CA THR A 52 14.72 10.43 -14.27
C THR A 52 13.20 10.24 -14.19
N PRO A 53 12.42 11.33 -14.04
CA PRO A 53 10.96 11.28 -14.12
C PRO A 53 10.46 10.70 -15.45
N PHE A 54 11.25 10.84 -16.52
CA PHE A 54 10.93 10.29 -17.83
C PHE A 54 10.85 8.75 -17.81
N VAL A 55 11.80 8.08 -17.16
CA VAL A 55 11.78 6.60 -17.03
C VAL A 55 10.55 6.15 -16.24
N VAL A 56 10.20 6.87 -15.17
CA VAL A 56 8.98 6.60 -14.38
C VAL A 56 7.72 6.79 -15.24
N ALA A 57 7.67 7.86 -16.04
CA ALA A 57 6.54 8.11 -16.93
C ALA A 57 6.39 7.03 -18.01
N GLN A 58 7.50 6.54 -18.59
CA GLN A 58 7.47 5.42 -19.53
C GLN A 58 6.92 4.15 -18.86
N GLY A 59 7.37 3.83 -17.64
CA GLY A 59 6.84 2.70 -16.88
C GLY A 59 5.35 2.85 -16.59
N LEU A 60 4.90 4.05 -16.17
CA LEU A 60 3.50 4.36 -15.94
C LEU A 60 2.63 4.11 -17.18
N MET A 61 3.12 4.45 -18.39
CA MET A 61 2.37 4.19 -19.62
C MET A 61 2.11 2.69 -19.84
N SER A 62 3.09 1.83 -19.53
CA SER A 62 2.92 0.37 -19.62
C SER A 62 1.92 -0.13 -18.58
N ILE A 63 2.00 0.38 -17.34
CA ILE A 63 1.11 0.01 -16.24
C ILE A 63 -0.34 0.41 -16.54
N LEU A 64 -0.58 1.62 -17.07
CA LEU A 64 -1.94 2.05 -17.42
C LEU A 64 -2.59 1.15 -18.48
N LYS A 65 -1.78 0.62 -19.40
CA LYS A 65 -2.24 -0.26 -20.48
C LYS A 65 -2.47 -1.71 -20.02
N LEU A 66 -1.59 -2.23 -19.16
CA LEU A 66 -1.52 -3.67 -18.85
C LEU A 66 -1.94 -4.02 -17.42
N GLY A 67 -1.94 -3.06 -16.51
CA GLY A 67 -2.17 -3.29 -15.09
C GLY A 67 -3.63 -3.61 -14.78
N ASP A 68 -3.81 -4.64 -13.95
CA ASP A 68 -5.11 -5.02 -13.42
C ASP A 68 -5.52 -4.12 -12.25
N SER A 69 -6.84 -4.02 -12.02
CA SER A 69 -7.34 -3.32 -10.83
C SER A 69 -6.83 -4.01 -9.56
N GLY A 70 -6.26 -3.23 -8.64
CA GLY A 70 -5.63 -3.67 -7.40
C GLY A 70 -4.14 -3.99 -7.51
N SER A 71 -3.54 -3.95 -8.71
CA SER A 71 -2.13 -4.23 -8.90
C SER A 71 -1.23 -3.13 -8.31
N ILE A 72 -0.04 -3.54 -7.87
CA ILE A 72 0.98 -2.67 -7.30
C ILE A 72 2.25 -2.83 -8.13
N TRP A 73 2.81 -1.72 -8.59
CA TRP A 73 3.93 -1.72 -9.50
C TRP A 73 5.09 -0.89 -8.97
N ALA A 74 6.31 -1.31 -9.24
CA ALA A 74 7.51 -0.53 -8.99
C ALA A 74 8.24 -0.19 -10.29
N VAL A 75 8.84 1.00 -10.32
CA VAL A 75 9.81 1.42 -11.35
C VAL A 75 11.02 1.96 -10.61
N GLU A 76 12.11 1.22 -10.65
CA GLU A 76 13.33 1.53 -9.91
C GLU A 76 14.57 1.29 -10.77
N ASN A 77 15.67 1.95 -10.39
CA ASN A 77 16.99 1.74 -10.98
C ASN A 77 17.05 2.01 -12.50
N GLY A 78 16.13 2.81 -13.04
CA GLY A 78 16.02 3.07 -14.48
C GLY A 78 15.58 1.86 -15.31
N LYS A 79 14.99 0.84 -14.70
CA LYS A 79 14.56 -0.40 -15.36
C LYS A 79 13.07 -0.39 -15.74
N ALA A 80 12.66 -1.40 -16.50
CA ALA A 80 11.25 -1.63 -16.83
C ALA A 80 10.40 -1.85 -15.56
N PRO A 81 9.11 -1.47 -15.57
CA PRO A 81 8.21 -1.70 -14.45
C PRO A 81 8.06 -3.19 -14.16
N PHE A 82 7.91 -3.53 -12.88
CA PHE A 82 7.53 -4.88 -12.45
C PHE A 82 6.39 -4.82 -11.44
N GLU A 83 5.54 -5.84 -11.47
CA GLU A 83 4.43 -5.98 -10.53
C GLU A 83 4.93 -6.62 -9.22
N ILE A 84 4.45 -6.09 -8.11
CA ILE A 84 4.72 -6.59 -6.76
C ILE A 84 3.59 -7.54 -6.37
N ASP A 85 3.96 -8.80 -6.13
CA ASP A 85 3.03 -9.76 -5.53
C ASP A 85 2.83 -9.43 -4.04
N THR A 86 1.57 -9.28 -3.64
CA THR A 86 1.21 -8.97 -2.25
C THR A 86 0.51 -10.15 -1.58
N PRO A 87 1.12 -10.74 -0.54
CA PRO A 87 0.49 -11.84 0.16
C PRO A 87 -0.75 -11.33 0.92
N HIS A 88 -1.77 -12.18 0.98
CA HIS A 88 -2.97 -11.88 1.77
C HIS A 88 -2.62 -11.70 3.25
N TYR A 89 -3.15 -10.66 3.91
CA TYR A 89 -2.72 -10.29 5.27
C TYR A 89 -2.78 -11.44 6.29
N THR A 90 -3.68 -12.41 6.12
CA THR A 90 -3.79 -13.58 7.00
C THR A 90 -2.56 -14.48 6.94
N THR A 91 -1.88 -14.58 5.78
CA THR A 91 -0.65 -15.37 5.64
C THR A 91 0.54 -14.66 6.28
N MET A 92 0.46 -13.34 6.46
CA MET A 92 1.46 -12.53 7.16
C MET A 92 1.19 -12.37 8.67
N LYS A 93 0.13 -13.00 9.21
CA LYS A 93 -0.24 -12.83 10.62
C LYS A 93 0.87 -13.36 11.54
N ARG A 94 1.51 -12.46 12.28
CA ARG A 94 2.49 -12.82 13.32
C ARG A 94 1.81 -12.84 14.67
N GLN A 95 2.12 -13.86 15.47
CA GLN A 95 1.76 -13.83 16.89
C GLN A 95 2.68 -12.85 17.60
N TYR A 96 2.08 -11.88 18.29
CA TYR A 96 2.82 -10.94 19.10
C TYR A 96 3.41 -11.70 20.31
N LYS A 97 4.74 -11.71 20.43
CA LYS A 97 5.43 -12.30 21.57
C LYS A 97 5.44 -11.28 22.70
N ASN A 98 4.42 -11.27 23.54
CA ASN A 98 4.45 -10.52 24.78
C ASN A 98 4.09 -11.41 25.98
N ASN A 99 4.65 -11.08 27.14
CA ASN A 99 4.29 -11.69 28.43
C ASN A 99 2.91 -11.24 28.93
N PHE A 100 2.10 -10.58 28.08
CA PHE A 100 0.74 -10.26 28.44
C PHE A 100 -0.12 -11.50 28.24
N VAL A 101 -0.60 -12.05 29.35
CA VAL A 101 -1.66 -13.05 29.34
C VAL A 101 -2.92 -12.36 28.83
N VAL A 102 -3.17 -12.44 27.52
CA VAL A 102 -4.50 -12.15 26.98
C VAL A 102 -5.39 -13.24 27.56
N LYS A 103 -6.17 -12.90 28.58
CA LYS A 103 -7.28 -13.75 29.01
C LYS A 103 -8.18 -13.85 27.80
N GLN A 104 -8.15 -14.99 27.11
CA GLN A 104 -9.21 -15.35 26.18
C GLN A 104 -10.47 -15.37 27.03
N THR A 105 -11.29 -14.34 26.92
CA THR A 105 -12.70 -14.45 27.28
C THR A 105 -13.24 -15.45 26.28
N VAL A 106 -13.17 -16.73 26.64
CA VAL A 106 -14.05 -17.73 26.07
C VAL A 106 -15.43 -17.16 26.33
N GLU A 107 -16.08 -16.64 25.30
CA GLU A 107 -17.51 -16.38 25.36
C GLU A 107 -18.15 -17.75 25.60
N SER A 108 -18.34 -18.06 26.88
CA SER A 108 -19.10 -19.18 27.35
C SER A 108 -20.53 -18.95 26.88
N VAL A 109 -20.86 -19.55 25.74
CA VAL A 109 -22.24 -19.67 25.28
C VAL A 109 -23.00 -20.45 26.35
N ARG A 110 -23.75 -19.73 27.18
CA ARG A 110 -24.91 -20.25 27.90
C ARG A 110 -26.05 -19.27 27.74
N GLY A 111 -26.83 -19.47 26.67
CA GLY A 111 -28.17 -18.92 26.54
C GLY A 111 -28.44 -18.18 25.23
N ARG A 112 -28.98 -18.93 24.26
CA ARG A 112 -29.57 -18.55 22.96
C ARG A 112 -28.61 -18.19 21.82
N PRO A 113 -28.84 -18.74 20.60
CA PRO A 113 -28.03 -18.45 19.44
C PRO A 113 -28.35 -17.05 18.92
N LEU A 114 -27.31 -16.21 18.76
CA LEU A 114 -27.40 -15.03 17.89
C LEU A 114 -27.46 -15.54 16.45
N ARG A 115 -28.68 -15.77 15.95
CA ARG A 115 -28.90 -15.93 14.51
C ARG A 115 -28.47 -14.64 13.82
N ALA A 116 -27.56 -14.78 12.86
CA ALA A 116 -27.22 -13.80 11.86
C ALA A 116 -28.49 -13.29 11.16
N ILE A 117 -28.74 -11.98 11.19
CA ILE A 117 -29.56 -11.27 10.21
C ILE A 117 -29.05 -9.84 10.14
N CYS A 118 -28.23 -9.54 9.13
CA CYS A 118 -28.26 -8.27 8.40
C CYS A 118 -27.58 -8.46 7.03
N ASP A 119 -27.95 -9.52 6.31
CA ASP A 119 -27.72 -9.67 4.86
C ASP A 119 -29.02 -9.53 4.05
N SER A 120 -30.14 -9.11 4.66
CA SER A 120 -31.39 -8.94 3.92
C SER A 120 -32.44 -8.08 4.64
N LEU A 121 -32.32 -6.75 4.56
CA LEU A 121 -33.48 -5.86 4.74
C LEU A 121 -33.52 -4.82 3.59
N PRO A 122 -34.69 -4.57 2.96
CA PRO A 122 -34.81 -3.70 1.80
C PRO A 122 -34.63 -2.22 2.15
N LEU A 123 -34.28 -1.45 1.12
CA LEU A 123 -33.86 -0.05 1.08
C LEU A 123 -34.87 1.02 1.59
N ALA A 124 -35.85 0.68 2.44
CA ALA A 124 -36.94 1.57 2.81
C ALA A 124 -37.26 1.56 4.30
N SER A 125 -36.41 2.16 5.13
CA SER A 125 -36.82 2.88 6.35
C SER A 125 -35.63 3.61 7.00
N CYS A 126 -35.15 4.68 6.36
CA CYS A 126 -34.49 5.77 7.08
C CYS A 126 -35.34 7.01 6.83
N ALA A 127 -36.15 7.37 7.81
CA ALA A 127 -36.73 8.71 7.93
C ALA A 127 -35.80 9.57 8.78
#